data_AF-T0ZA86-F1
#
_entry.id   AF-T0ZA86-F1
#
_cell.length_a   1.000
_cell.length_b   1.000
_cell.length_c   1.000
_cell.angle_alpha   90.00
_cell.angle_beta   90.00
_cell.angle_gamma   90.00
#
_symmetry.space_group_name_H-M   'P 1'
#
loop_
_entity.id
_entity.type
_entity.pdbx_description
1 polymer ?
#
loop_
_entity_poly.entity_id
_entity_poly.type
_entity_poly.pdbx_seq_one_letter_code
_entity_poly.pdbx_strand_id
1 'polypeptide(L)' 'MFRALWNAASGMESQQTNLDVITNNLANVNTTRYKRQRANFQDLMYQT' A
#
# COMPACT_ATOMS: atom_id res chain seq x y z
N MET A 1 5.80 3.86 23.81
CA MET A 1 4.39 3.84 23.36
C MET A 1 4.18 4.61 22.05
N PHE A 2 4.65 5.87 21.92
CA PHE A 2 4.50 6.65 20.67
C PHE A 2 5.05 5.98 19.39
N ARG A 3 6.25 5.38 19.43
CA ARG A 3 6.82 4.67 18.24
C ARG A 3 5.94 3.51 17.76
N ALA A 4 5.33 2.76 18.67
CA ALA A 4 4.46 1.64 18.31
C ALA A 4 3.18 2.11 17.61
N LEU A 5 2.62 3.25 18.04
CA LEU A 5 1.44 3.85 17.41
C LEU A 5 1.76 4.39 16.01
N TRP A 6 2.92 5.03 15.82
CA TRP A 6 3.39 5.46 14.51
C TRP A 6 3.66 4.28 13.56
N ASN A 7 4.26 3.20 14.06
CA ASN A 7 4.46 1.98 13.28
C ASN A 7 3.14 1.33 12.89
N ALA A 8 2.16 1.28 13.80
CA ALA A 8 0.82 0.76 13.52
C ALA A 8 0.08 1.65 12.51
N ALA A 9 0.17 2.98 12.65
CA ALA A 9 -0.42 3.93 11.70
C ALA A 9 0.17 3.78 10.29
N SER A 10 1.50 3.70 10.17
CA SER A 10 2.19 3.46 8.90
C SER A 10 1.82 2.09 8.29
N GLY A 11 1.68 1.05 9.12
CA GLY A 11 1.20 -0.25 8.69
C GLY A 11 -0.24 -0.22 8.16
N MET A 12 -1.15 0.51 8.82
CA MET A 12 -2.52 0.69 8.35
C MET A 12 -2.58 1.49 7.05
N GLU A 13 -1.78 2.54 6.92
CA GLU A 13 -1.69 3.35 5.70
C GLU A 13 -1.19 2.50 4.51
N SER A 14 -0.14 1.70 4.72
CA SER A 14 0.37 0.73 3.76
C SER A 14 -0.69 -0.27 3.31
N GLN A 15 -1.48 -0.81 4.25
CA GLN A 15 -2.59 -1.70 3.93
C GLN A 15 -3.68 -1.01 3.13
N GLN A 16 -4.03 0.23 3.48
CA GLN A 16 -5.00 1.04 2.73
C GLN A 16 -4.53 1.25 1.29
N THR A 17 -3.26 1.62 1.09
CA THR A 17 -2.71 1.83 -0.27
C THR A 17 -2.75 0.54 -1.09
N ASN A 18 -2.48 -0.60 -0.47
CA ASN A 18 -2.55 -1.89 -1.15
C ASN A 18 -3.98 -2.22 -1.58
N LEU A 19 -4.97 -1.99 -0.70
CA LEU A 19 -6.38 -2.18 -1.01
C LEU A 19 -6.84 -1.26 -2.14
N ASP A 20 -6.40 0.00 -2.16
CA ASP A 20 -6.74 0.95 -3.21
C ASP A 20 -6.19 0.50 -4.58
N VAL A 21 -4.94 0.02 -4.62
CA VAL A 21 -4.33 -0.52 -5.85
C VAL A 21 -5.06 -1.79 -6.32
N ILE A 22 -5.42 -2.70 -5.41
CA ILE A 22 -6.19 -3.89 -5.76
C ILE A 22 -7.56 -3.50 -6.30
N THR A 23 -8.25 -2.58 -5.64
CA THR A 23 -9.58 -2.11 -6.03
C THR A 23 -9.54 -1.43 -7.39
N ASN A 24 -8.54 -0.58 -7.66
CA ASN A 24 -8.35 0.06 -8.96
C ASN A 24 -8.11 -0.97 -10.08
N ASN A 25 -7.26 -1.97 -9.82
CA ASN A 25 -7.01 -3.03 -10.78
C ASN A 25 -8.26 -3.88 -11.05
N LEU A 26 -9.06 -4.16 -10.01
CA LEU A 26 -10.28 -4.94 -10.13
C LEU A 26 -11.35 -4.18 -10.91
N ALA A 27 -11.53 -2.89 -10.63
CA ALA A 27 -12.47 -2.03 -11.35
C ALA A 27 -12.13 -1.93 -12.85
N ASN A 28 -10.85 -1.99 -13.22
CA ASN A 28 -10.38 -1.86 -14.59
C ASN A 28 -10.08 -3.20 -15.29
N VAL A 29 -10.53 -4.34 -14.73
CA VAL A 29 -10.22 -5.67 -15.28
C VAL A 29 -10.75 -5.86 -16.71
N ASN A 30 -11.87 -5.21 -17.04
CA ASN A 30 -12.51 -5.29 -18.36
C ASN A 30 -12.11 -4.14 -19.30
N THR A 31 -11.23 -3.23 -18.85
CA THR A 31 -10.80 -2.08 -19.65
C THR A 31 -9.72 -2.51 -20.65
N THR A 32 -10.01 -2.39 -21.95
CA THR A 32 -9.06 -2.75 -23.02
C THR A 32 -7.76 -1.95 -22.87
N ARG A 33 -6.62 -2.64 -22.89
CA ARG A 33 -5.25 -2.06 -22.77
C ARG A 33 -4.90 -1.49 -21.38
N TYR A 34 -5.65 -1.82 -20.33
CA TYR A 34 -5.28 -1.45 -18.96
C TYR A 34 -3.98 -2.13 -18.52
N LYS A 35 -3.08 -1.35 -17.89
CA LYS A 35 -1.83 -1.84 -17.32
C LYS A 35 -1.99 -1.98 -15.81
N ARG A 36 -1.90 -3.22 -15.32
CA ARG A 36 -2.01 -3.52 -13.89
C ARG A 36 -0.91 -2.82 -13.09
N GLN A 37 -1.29 -2.20 -11.98
CA GLN A 37 -0.36 -1.58 -11.03
C GLN A 37 -0.17 -2.48 -9.81
N ARG A 38 0.99 -2.41 -9.15
CA ARG A 38 1.26 -3.09 -7.88
C ARG A 38 1.98 -2.15 -6.93
N ALA A 39 1.55 -2.14 -5.68
CA ALA A 39 2.26 -1.47 -4.60
C ALA A 39 3.42 -2.36 -4.13
N ASN A 40 4.60 -1.77 -3.97
CA ASN A 40 5.75 -2.40 -3.33
C ASN A 40 6.12 -1.54 -2.11
N PHE A 41 6.27 -2.18 -0.96
CA PHE A 41 6.68 -1.52 0.27
C PHE A 41 8.16 -1.75 0.52
N GLN A 42 8.84 -0.77 1.09
CA GLN A 42 10.24 -0.83 1.46
C GLN A 42 10.38 -0.36 2.90
N ASP A 43 11.33 -0.97 3.61
CA ASP A 43 11.63 -0.59 4.98
C ASP A 43 12.36 0.76 5.04
N LEU A 44 12.17 1.48 6.15
CA LEU A 44 12.86 2.73 6.43
C LEU A 44 14.23 2.46 7.09
N MET A 45 15.12 3.45 7.02
CA MET A 45 16.44 3.39 7.64
C MET A 45 16.35 3.18 9.16
N TYR A 46 17.09 2.21 9.69
CA TYR A 46 17.12 1.93 11.12
C TYR A 46 17.86 3.02 11.90
N GLN A 47 17.20 3.58 12.91
CA GLN A 47 17.83 4.48 13.86
C GLN A 47 18.40 3.65 15.03
N THR A 48 19.72 3.73 15.23
CA THR A 48 20.43 3.17 16.39
C THR A 48 20.35 4.08 17.61
#